data_AF-A0A964ZWX3-F1
#
_entry.id   AF-A0A964ZWX3-F1
#
_cell.length_a   1.000
_cell.length_b   1.000
_cell.length_c   1.000
_cell.angle_alpha   90.00
_cell.angle_beta   90.00
_cell.angle_gamma   90.00
#
_symmetry.space_group_name_H-M   'P 1'
#
loop_
_entity.id
_entity.type
_entity.pdbx_description
1 polymer ?
#
loop_
_entity_poly.entity_id
_entity_poly.type
_entity_poly.pdbx_seq_one_letter_code
_entity_poly.pdbx_strand_id
1 'polypeptide(L)'
;MRWNRRPTLLGHVSYLEPVTQFAEIHFSDLQHINRQRQLVEQNTRQFLSRKPANNVLMTGARGTGKSSLVRACLTEFHGQGLRVIEVEKQDLMDLPRLVEAVASAPYRFIIFCDDLSFESGDAGYKALKSVLDGSVSAQSDNLLIYATSNRRHLMPEHMSENLETRYEATGEIHPGETVEEKISLSERFGLWVSFYSFSQQDYLDIVAHWLKHYGCTSALIQEARQPALQWALERGSRSGRVALHFARDWAGRH
;
A
#
# COMPACT_ATOMS: atom_id res chain seq x y z
N MET A 1 0.45 12.44 -7.90
CA MET A 1 0.76 12.37 -9.34
C MET A 1 0.47 10.95 -9.80
N ARG A 2 0.15 10.77 -11.08
CA ARG A 2 0.02 9.44 -11.69
C ARG A 2 1.05 9.29 -12.79
N TRP A 3 1.64 8.11 -12.88
CA TRP A 3 2.49 7.75 -14.01
C TRP A 3 1.60 7.23 -15.13
N ASN A 4 1.64 7.88 -16.29
CA ASN A 4 0.79 7.54 -17.43
C ASN A 4 1.61 7.29 -18.68
N ARG A 5 1.10 6.41 -19.54
CA ARG A 5 1.64 6.13 -20.87
C ARG A 5 0.71 6.68 -21.94
N ARG A 6 1.24 7.46 -22.88
CA ARG A 6 0.52 7.93 -24.06
C ARG A 6 1.03 7.19 -25.30
N PRO A 7 0.14 6.56 -26.09
CA PRO A 7 0.53 5.99 -27.38
C PRO A 7 0.94 7.08 -28.37
N THR A 8 1.95 6.77 -29.17
CA THR A 8 2.53 7.60 -30.22
C THR A 8 2.78 6.74 -31.46
N LEU A 9 3.06 7.37 -32.60
CA LEU A 9 3.37 6.67 -33.86
C LEU A 9 4.61 5.75 -33.77
N LEU A 10 5.48 5.96 -32.78
CA LEU A 10 6.73 5.20 -32.58
C LEU A 10 6.72 4.33 -31.31
N GLY A 11 5.55 4.11 -30.70
CA GLY A 11 5.40 3.34 -29.46
C GLY A 11 4.69 4.12 -28.36
N HIS A 12 5.26 4.22 -27.17
CA HIS A 12 4.65 4.92 -26.04
C HIS A 12 5.62 5.94 -25.42
N VAL A 13 5.08 7.08 -24.98
CA VAL A 13 5.79 8.07 -24.17
C VAL A 13 5.16 8.08 -22.78
N SER A 14 5.98 7.90 -21.75
CA SER A 14 5.54 7.96 -20.36
C SER A 14 5.74 9.36 -19.79
N TYR A 15 4.83 9.81 -18.93
CA TYR A 15 4.88 11.14 -18.30
C TYR A 15 4.21 11.16 -16.92
N LEU A 16 4.57 12.14 -16.10
CA LEU A 16 3.92 12.40 -14.81
C LEU A 16 2.74 13.35 -14.98
N GLU A 17 1.56 12.88 -14.61
CA GLU A 17 0.35 13.70 -14.58
C GLU A 17 0.09 14.21 -13.15
N PRO A 18 -0.03 15.54 -12.95
CA PRO A 18 -0.42 16.09 -11.66
C PRO A 18 -1.89 15.77 -11.37
N VAL A 19 -2.14 15.24 -10.18
CA VAL A 19 -3.50 15.09 -9.65
C VAL A 19 -3.72 16.24 -8.69
N THR A 20 -4.50 17.23 -9.11
CA THR A 20 -4.73 18.48 -8.35
C THR A 20 -5.84 18.35 -7.30
N GLN A 21 -6.73 17.37 -7.47
CA GLN A 21 -7.80 17.04 -6.53
C GLN A 21 -7.73 15.56 -6.19
N PHE A 22 -7.55 15.26 -4.90
CA PHE A 22 -7.63 13.91 -4.36
C PHE A 22 -8.55 13.92 -3.15
N ALA A 23 -9.21 12.78 -2.89
CA ALA A 23 -10.02 12.64 -1.69
C ALA A 23 -9.13 12.75 -0.46
N GLU A 24 -9.29 13.82 0.30
CA GLU A 24 -8.59 14.02 1.56
C GLU A 24 -9.03 12.97 2.56
N ILE A 25 -8.04 12.29 3.12
CA ILE A 25 -8.21 11.36 4.23
C ILE A 25 -7.21 11.75 5.28
N HIS A 26 -7.65 11.91 6.52
CA HIS A 26 -6.78 12.27 7.61
C HIS A 26 -6.39 11.04 8.41
N PHE A 27 -5.28 11.14 9.13
CA PHE A 27 -4.86 10.11 10.07
C PHE A 27 -5.90 9.83 11.16
N SER A 28 -6.74 10.82 11.50
CA SER A 28 -7.86 10.67 12.44
C SER A 28 -9.00 9.83 11.90
N ASP A 29 -9.08 9.59 10.59
CA ASP A 29 -10.13 8.76 9.97
C ASP A 29 -9.78 7.27 9.98
N LEU A 30 -8.51 6.95 10.25
CA LEU A 30 -7.99 5.60 10.22
C LEU A 30 -8.05 4.96 11.61
N GLN A 31 -9.20 4.38 11.93
CA GLN A 31 -9.43 3.72 13.22
C GLN A 31 -8.73 2.36 13.32
N HIS A 32 -8.40 1.97 14.55
CA HIS A 32 -7.82 0.65 14.92
C HIS A 32 -6.49 0.28 14.23
N ILE A 33 -5.80 1.26 13.64
CA ILE A 33 -4.47 1.06 13.03
C ILE A 33 -3.39 1.98 13.63
N ASN A 34 -3.56 2.40 14.88
CA ASN A 34 -2.70 3.40 15.54
C ASN A 34 -1.21 3.06 15.48
N ARG A 35 -0.85 1.78 15.72
CA ARG A 35 0.55 1.33 15.66
C ARG A 35 1.11 1.42 14.24
N GLN A 36 0.36 0.92 13.25
CA GLN A 36 0.74 0.96 11.85
C GLN A 36 0.91 2.40 11.37
N ARG A 37 -0.03 3.28 11.75
CA ARG A 37 0.04 4.71 11.50
C ARG A 37 1.32 5.32 12.07
N GLN A 38 1.60 5.11 13.35
CA GLN A 38 2.78 5.69 14.00
C GLN A 38 4.09 5.29 13.31
N LEU A 39 4.23 4.01 12.93
CA LEU A 39 5.41 3.52 12.22
C LEU A 39 5.61 4.23 10.87
N VAL A 40 4.55 4.28 10.05
CA VAL A 40 4.61 4.90 8.71
C VAL A 40 4.78 6.42 8.81
N GLU A 41 4.09 7.06 9.76
CA GLU A 41 4.19 8.49 10.00
C GLU A 41 5.60 8.87 10.45
N GLN A 42 6.18 8.15 11.41
CA GLN A 42 7.55 8.38 11.87
C GLN A 42 8.56 8.26 10.73
N ASN A 43 8.46 7.18 9.93
CA ASN A 43 9.33 6.96 8.77
C ASN A 43 9.22 8.10 7.74
N THR A 44 7.99 8.56 7.47
CA THR A 44 7.73 9.65 6.52
C THR A 44 8.26 10.99 7.04
N ARG A 45 8.13 11.27 8.35
CA ARG A 45 8.71 12.48 8.97
C ARG A 45 10.24 12.46 8.92
N GLN A 46 10.87 11.30 9.15
CA GLN A 46 12.33 11.14 8.99
C GLN A 46 12.76 11.45 7.57
N PHE A 47 12.07 10.88 6.57
CA PHE A 47 12.34 11.10 5.15
C PHE A 47 12.26 12.57 4.74
N LEU A 48 11.20 13.28 5.17
CA LEU A 48 11.03 14.71 4.92
C LEU A 48 12.11 15.55 5.60
N SER A 49 12.56 15.13 6.79
CA SER A 49 13.64 15.76 7.54
C SER A 49 15.03 15.41 7.02
N ARG A 50 15.14 14.71 5.87
CA ARG A 50 16.40 14.21 5.30
C ARG A 50 17.21 13.32 6.25
N LYS A 51 16.51 12.60 7.13
CA LYS A 51 17.08 11.56 8.00
C LYS A 51 16.93 10.19 7.32
N PRO A 52 17.72 9.18 7.73
CA PRO A 52 17.53 7.82 7.26
C PRO A 52 16.08 7.35 7.46
N ALA A 53 15.51 6.77 6.41
CA ALA A 53 14.15 6.25 6.37
C ALA A 53 14.12 5.03 5.44
N ASN A 54 13.12 4.16 5.63
CA ASN A 54 13.05 2.87 4.97
C ASN A 54 11.97 2.83 3.89
N ASN A 55 12.20 1.99 2.88
CA ASN A 55 11.13 1.50 2.01
C ASN A 55 10.14 0.69 2.85
N VAL A 56 8.84 0.85 2.57
CA VAL A 56 7.76 0.30 3.40
C VAL A 56 6.98 -0.76 2.66
N LEU A 57 6.82 -1.93 3.28
CA LEU A 57 5.91 -2.97 2.82
C LEU A 57 4.75 -3.10 3.81
N MET A 58 3.53 -2.84 3.33
CA MET A 58 2.29 -2.98 4.08
C MET A 58 1.56 -4.25 3.66
N THR A 59 1.45 -5.23 4.55
CA THR A 59 0.81 -6.53 4.24
C THR A 59 -0.49 -6.70 5.02
N GLY A 60 -1.40 -7.51 4.51
CA GLY A 60 -2.57 -7.98 5.28
C GLY A 60 -3.90 -7.82 4.54
N ALA A 61 -5.01 -7.94 5.28
CA ALA A 61 -6.34 -8.07 4.67
C ALA A 61 -6.79 -6.84 3.84
N ARG A 62 -7.70 -7.07 2.90
CA ARG A 62 -8.27 -5.99 2.06
C ARG A 62 -9.13 -5.05 2.90
N GLY A 63 -9.06 -3.75 2.59
CA GLY A 63 -9.92 -2.74 3.21
C GLY A 63 -9.58 -2.40 4.68
N THR A 64 -8.38 -2.75 5.14
CA THR A 64 -7.86 -2.43 6.49
C THR A 64 -7.15 -1.06 6.59
N GLY A 65 -7.07 -0.32 5.47
CA GLY A 65 -6.52 1.04 5.47
C GLY A 65 -5.09 1.19 4.97
N LYS A 66 -4.48 0.15 4.37
CA LYS A 66 -3.11 0.22 3.80
C LYS A 66 -2.90 1.39 2.82
N SER A 67 -3.68 1.43 1.74
CA SER A 67 -3.59 2.50 0.73
C SER A 67 -4.08 3.83 1.28
N SER A 68 -5.09 3.80 2.15
CA SER A 68 -5.60 4.98 2.85
C SER A 68 -4.54 5.63 3.76
N LEU A 69 -3.65 4.84 4.36
CA LEU A 69 -2.57 5.36 5.21
C LEU A 69 -1.55 6.17 4.42
N VAL A 70 -1.21 5.73 3.20
CA VAL A 70 -0.32 6.49 2.30
C VAL A 70 -0.98 7.78 1.83
N ARG A 71 -2.28 7.71 1.50
CA ARG A 71 -3.06 8.91 1.16
C ARG A 71 -3.15 9.89 2.33
N ALA A 72 -3.28 9.39 3.56
CA ALA A 72 -3.25 10.23 4.76
C ALA A 72 -1.89 10.89 4.98
N CYS A 73 -0.79 10.19 4.68
CA CYS A 73 0.54 10.81 4.66
C CYS A 73 0.62 11.95 3.64
N LEU A 74 0.04 11.77 2.44
CA LEU A 74 -0.01 12.84 1.45
C LEU A 74 -0.83 14.04 1.97
N THR A 75 -2.02 13.81 2.49
CA THR A 75 -2.86 14.87 3.08
C THR A 75 -2.08 15.67 4.12
N GLU A 76 -1.43 14.99 5.07
CA GLU A 76 -0.70 15.63 6.17
C GLU A 76 0.56 16.38 5.72
N PHE A 77 1.31 15.80 4.79
CA PHE A 77 2.69 16.23 4.51
C PHE A 77 2.90 16.87 3.13
N HIS A 78 1.89 16.98 2.28
CA HIS A 78 2.05 17.60 0.94
C HIS A 78 2.57 19.04 1.03
N GLY A 79 2.14 19.81 2.04
CA GLY A 79 2.62 21.16 2.32
C GLY A 79 4.09 21.24 2.76
N GLN A 80 4.66 20.14 3.23
CA GLN A 80 6.08 20.02 3.61
C GLN A 80 6.96 19.50 2.45
N GLY A 81 6.40 19.44 1.23
CA GLY A 81 7.12 18.99 0.04
C GLY A 81 6.99 17.49 -0.26
N LEU A 82 6.13 16.75 0.44
CA LEU A 82 5.83 15.37 0.08
C LEU A 82 5.05 15.30 -1.24
N ARG A 83 5.41 14.37 -2.12
CA ARG A 83 4.67 14.01 -3.32
C ARG A 83 4.51 12.50 -3.36
N VAL A 84 3.33 12.02 -3.74
CA VAL A 84 3.09 10.59 -3.97
C VAL A 84 2.89 10.37 -5.47
N ILE A 85 3.59 9.36 -6.01
CA ILE A 85 3.43 8.89 -7.38
C ILE A 85 2.86 7.48 -7.31
N GLU A 86 1.60 7.34 -7.72
CA GLU A 86 0.95 6.02 -7.80
C GLU A 86 1.44 5.32 -9.08
N VAL A 87 1.95 4.10 -8.92
CA VAL A 87 2.47 3.27 -10.01
C VAL A 87 1.72 1.94 -10.00
N GLU A 88 1.09 1.61 -11.12
CA GLU A 88 0.40 0.34 -11.29
C GLU A 88 1.40 -0.78 -11.60
N LYS A 89 1.00 -2.03 -11.34
CA LYS A 89 1.84 -3.22 -11.55
C LYS A 89 2.44 -3.28 -12.98
N GLN A 90 1.65 -2.96 -13.99
CA GLN A 90 2.05 -2.99 -15.41
C GLN A 90 3.08 -1.91 -15.79
N ASP A 91 3.22 -0.88 -14.95
CA ASP A 91 4.12 0.26 -15.18
C ASP A 91 5.40 0.17 -14.35
N LEU A 92 5.56 -0.89 -13.53
CA LEU A 92 6.77 -1.10 -12.73
C LEU A 92 8.05 -1.18 -13.56
N MET A 93 7.94 -1.60 -14.83
CA MET A 93 9.06 -1.59 -15.77
C MET A 93 9.65 -0.20 -16.02
N ASP A 94 8.87 0.85 -15.82
CA ASP A 94 9.31 2.23 -16.00
C ASP A 94 9.94 2.82 -14.73
N LEU A 95 9.99 2.07 -13.62
CA LEU A 95 10.53 2.57 -12.34
C LEU A 95 11.93 3.21 -12.46
N PRO A 96 12.91 2.59 -13.15
CA PRO A 96 14.21 3.25 -13.40
C PRO A 96 14.09 4.65 -13.98
N ARG A 97 13.28 4.81 -15.04
CA ARG A 97 13.08 6.10 -15.72
C ARG A 97 12.35 7.10 -14.84
N LEU A 98 11.38 6.63 -14.06
CA LEU A 98 10.65 7.45 -13.12
C LEU A 98 11.57 8.01 -12.03
N VAL A 99 12.46 7.17 -11.47
CA VAL A 99 13.48 7.58 -10.49
C VAL A 99 14.38 8.67 -11.06
N GLU A 100 14.90 8.47 -12.27
CA GLU A 100 15.72 9.48 -12.97
C GLU A 100 14.95 10.80 -13.19
N ALA A 101 13.69 10.72 -13.61
CA ALA A 101 12.86 11.89 -13.89
C ALA A 101 12.59 12.78 -12.66
N VAL A 102 12.61 12.21 -11.45
CA VAL A 102 12.32 12.94 -10.21
C VAL A 102 13.57 13.20 -9.35
N ALA A 103 14.72 12.66 -9.71
CA ALA A 103 15.95 12.74 -8.91
C ALA A 103 16.38 14.18 -8.59
N SER A 104 16.24 15.10 -9.55
CA SER A 104 16.64 16.51 -9.41
C SER A 104 15.56 17.42 -8.83
N ALA A 105 14.34 16.91 -8.63
CA ALA A 105 13.23 17.72 -8.14
C ALA A 105 13.39 18.04 -6.64
N PRO A 106 12.98 19.25 -6.20
CA PRO A 106 13.17 19.71 -4.81
C PRO A 106 12.20 19.04 -3.81
N TYR A 107 11.39 18.10 -4.28
CA TYR A 107 10.38 17.40 -3.48
C TYR A 107 10.91 16.06 -2.96
N ARG A 108 10.20 15.51 -1.97
CA ARG A 108 10.39 14.15 -1.48
C ARG A 108 9.28 13.27 -2.03
N PHE A 109 9.63 12.20 -2.73
CA PHE A 109 8.69 11.34 -3.44
C PHE A 109 8.49 10.01 -2.72
N ILE A 110 7.24 9.63 -2.54
CA ILE A 110 6.87 8.24 -2.28
C ILE A 110 6.34 7.66 -3.58
N ILE A 111 7.04 6.67 -4.14
CA ILE A 111 6.47 5.79 -5.16
C ILE A 111 5.54 4.83 -4.42
N PHE A 112 4.25 4.88 -4.72
CA PHE A 112 3.24 4.04 -4.11
C PHE A 112 2.76 2.97 -5.09
N CYS A 113 2.99 1.71 -4.74
CA CYS A 113 2.54 0.56 -5.52
C CYS A 113 1.44 -0.17 -4.74
N ASP A 114 0.19 -0.08 -5.22
CA ASP A 114 -0.96 -0.71 -4.55
C ASP A 114 -1.21 -2.14 -5.05
N ASP A 115 -1.60 -3.03 -4.12
CA ASP A 115 -1.90 -4.46 -4.34
C ASP A 115 -0.82 -5.21 -5.15
N LEU A 116 0.45 -5.02 -4.78
CA LEU A 116 1.55 -5.75 -5.39
C LEU A 116 1.45 -7.25 -5.09
N SER A 117 1.38 -8.01 -6.18
CA SER A 117 1.59 -9.44 -6.22
C SER A 117 2.19 -9.79 -7.58
N PHE A 118 3.27 -10.58 -7.59
CA PHE A 118 3.97 -10.98 -8.80
C PHE A 118 3.67 -12.44 -9.14
N GLU A 119 3.74 -12.76 -10.43
CA GLU A 119 3.78 -14.13 -10.93
C GLU A 119 5.22 -14.47 -11.33
N SER A 120 5.53 -15.76 -11.49
CA SER A 120 6.86 -16.19 -11.93
C SER A 120 7.17 -15.59 -13.30
N GLY A 121 8.33 -14.94 -13.44
CA GLY A 121 8.77 -14.30 -14.68
C GLY A 121 8.23 -12.88 -14.93
N ASP A 122 7.52 -12.28 -13.96
CA ASP A 122 7.04 -10.91 -14.08
C ASP A 122 8.21 -9.92 -14.21
N ALA A 123 8.30 -9.21 -15.34
CA ALA A 123 9.39 -8.29 -15.59
C ALA A 123 9.42 -7.12 -14.57
N GLY A 124 8.25 -6.71 -14.06
CA GLY A 124 8.13 -5.65 -13.06
C GLY A 124 8.81 -5.99 -11.74
N TYR A 125 8.95 -7.29 -11.42
CA TYR A 125 9.70 -7.77 -10.26
C TYR A 125 11.17 -7.37 -10.34
N LYS A 126 11.82 -7.60 -11.49
CA LYS A 126 13.25 -7.28 -11.69
C LYS A 126 13.50 -5.78 -11.58
N ALA A 127 12.62 -4.98 -12.17
CA ALA A 127 12.70 -3.52 -12.08
C ALA A 127 12.59 -3.03 -10.63
N LEU A 128 11.58 -3.50 -9.89
CA LEU A 128 11.40 -3.15 -8.48
C LEU A 128 12.60 -3.59 -7.61
N LYS A 129 13.08 -4.82 -7.80
CA LYS A 129 14.26 -5.35 -7.10
C LYS A 129 15.48 -4.46 -7.32
N SER A 130 15.74 -4.09 -8.57
CA SER A 130 16.90 -3.27 -8.93
C SER A 130 16.87 -1.88 -8.28
N VAL A 131 15.69 -1.26 -8.18
CA VAL A 131 15.55 0.04 -7.50
C VAL A 131 15.72 -0.10 -5.98
N LEU A 132 15.17 -1.15 -5.38
CA LEU A 132 15.32 -1.42 -3.95
C LEU A 132 16.78 -1.77 -3.56
N ASP A 133 17.50 -2.49 -4.43
CA ASP A 133 18.94 -2.80 -4.27
C ASP A 133 19.84 -1.56 -4.48
N GLY A 134 19.30 -0.47 -5.05
CA GLY A 134 20.07 0.73 -5.37
C GLY A 134 21.04 0.57 -6.55
N SER A 135 20.86 -0.46 -7.38
CA SER A 135 21.80 -0.83 -8.44
C SER A 135 21.68 -0.01 -9.73
N VAL A 136 20.61 0.76 -9.91
CA VAL A 136 20.32 1.45 -11.18
C VAL A 136 20.79 2.89 -11.20
N SER A 137 20.77 3.57 -10.06
CA SER A 137 21.16 4.97 -9.91
C SER A 137 21.31 5.20 -8.42
N ALA A 138 22.36 5.92 -7.99
CA ALA A 138 22.57 6.29 -6.58
C ALA A 138 21.23 6.54 -5.89
N GLN A 139 20.94 5.80 -4.80
CA GLN A 139 19.71 5.94 -4.01
C GLN A 139 19.36 7.41 -3.95
N SER A 140 18.33 7.81 -4.69
CA SER A 140 17.98 9.22 -4.71
C SER A 140 17.47 9.51 -3.31
N ASP A 141 18.21 10.30 -2.53
CA ASP A 141 17.87 10.65 -1.15
C ASP A 141 16.47 11.29 -1.04
N ASN A 142 15.87 11.63 -2.18
CA ASN A 142 14.55 12.18 -2.32
C ASN A 142 13.43 11.17 -2.64
N LEU A 143 13.68 9.86 -2.58
CA LEU A 143 12.69 8.84 -2.95
C LEU A 143 12.59 7.67 -1.96
N LEU A 144 11.35 7.23 -1.69
CA LEU A 144 11.05 5.96 -1.02
C LEU A 144 9.99 5.17 -1.80
N ILE A 145 10.02 3.84 -1.67
CA ILE A 145 9.00 2.94 -2.21
C ILE A 145 8.11 2.45 -1.08
N TYR A 146 6.80 2.70 -1.21
CA TYR A 146 5.76 2.17 -0.34
C TYR A 146 4.90 1.20 -1.14
N ALA A 147 4.83 -0.05 -0.69
CA ALA A 147 4.08 -1.11 -1.35
C ALA A 147 2.96 -1.61 -0.44
N THR A 148 1.79 -1.94 -1.01
CA THR A 148 0.80 -2.77 -0.31
C THR A 148 0.74 -4.16 -0.93
N SER A 149 0.46 -5.16 -0.11
CA SER A 149 0.12 -6.51 -0.59
C SER A 149 -0.99 -7.11 0.25
N ASN A 150 -1.87 -7.86 -0.40
CA ASN A 150 -2.86 -8.68 0.28
C ASN A 150 -2.29 -10.06 0.70
N ARG A 151 -1.08 -10.38 0.27
CA ARG A 151 -0.32 -11.57 0.66
C ARG A 151 0.75 -11.20 1.69
N ARG A 152 1.22 -12.19 2.44
CA ARG A 152 2.33 -12.01 3.39
C ARG A 152 3.66 -11.79 2.65
N HIS A 153 3.80 -12.44 1.50
CA HIS A 153 4.93 -12.30 0.58
C HIS A 153 4.45 -11.77 -0.77
N LEU A 154 5.28 -10.99 -1.45
CA LEU A 154 4.96 -10.37 -2.75
C LEU A 154 4.80 -11.38 -3.89
N MET A 155 5.24 -12.62 -3.69
CA MET A 155 5.10 -13.72 -4.64
C MET A 155 4.28 -14.85 -4.02
N PRO A 156 3.54 -15.64 -4.83
CA PRO A 156 2.80 -16.79 -4.36
C PRO A 156 3.73 -17.86 -3.76
N GLU A 157 3.32 -18.41 -2.62
CA GLU A 157 3.79 -19.68 -2.11
C GLU A 157 2.99 -20.78 -2.81
N HIS A 158 3.57 -21.49 -3.79
CA HIS A 158 2.91 -22.66 -4.36
C HIS A 158 3.20 -23.87 -3.47
N MET A 159 2.17 -24.54 -2.95
CA MET A 159 2.33 -25.74 -2.12
C MET A 159 3.15 -26.86 -2.81
N SER A 160 3.20 -26.87 -4.14
CA SER A 160 4.01 -27.81 -4.93
C SER A 160 5.52 -27.52 -4.87
N GLU A 161 5.94 -26.26 -4.69
CA GLU A 161 7.37 -25.89 -4.61
C GLU A 161 7.99 -26.29 -3.25
N ASN A 162 7.19 -26.38 -2.18
CA ASN A 162 7.65 -26.93 -0.90
C ASN A 162 7.98 -28.44 -1.00
N LEU A 163 7.38 -29.14 -1.97
CA LEU A 163 7.58 -30.58 -2.21
C LEU A 163 8.71 -30.85 -3.23
N GLU A 164 9.16 -29.84 -3.98
CA GLU A 164 10.36 -29.90 -4.83
C GLU A 164 11.65 -29.63 -4.03
N THR A 165 11.70 -30.08 -2.77
CA THR A 165 12.98 -30.24 -2.08
C THR A 165 13.70 -31.40 -2.74
N ARG A 166 14.59 -31.12 -3.70
CA ARG A 166 15.44 -32.14 -4.31
C ARG A 166 16.46 -32.59 -3.28
N TYR A 167 16.28 -33.79 -2.75
CA TYR A 167 17.31 -34.48 -1.99
C TYR A 167 18.41 -34.92 -2.97
N GLU A 168 19.51 -34.18 -3.05
CA GLU A 168 20.74 -34.73 -3.62
C GLU A 168 21.43 -35.65 -2.59
N ALA A 169 22.18 -36.63 -3.10
CA ALA A 169 22.77 -37.74 -2.33
C ALA A 169 23.79 -37.32 -1.23
N THR A 170 24.00 -36.03 -1.02
CA THR A 170 24.92 -35.44 -0.04
C THR A 170 24.22 -34.85 1.19
N GLY A 171 22.89 -34.82 1.24
CA GLY A 171 22.13 -34.42 2.44
C GLY A 171 22.05 -32.91 2.70
N GLU A 172 22.48 -32.07 1.77
CA GLU A 172 22.26 -30.63 1.82
C GLU A 172 20.90 -30.28 1.20
N ILE A 173 20.07 -29.58 1.98
CA ILE A 173 18.75 -29.10 1.56
C ILE A 173 18.96 -27.76 0.85
N HIS A 174 18.79 -27.74 -0.49
CA HIS A 174 18.69 -26.50 -1.24
C HIS A 174 17.22 -26.13 -1.44
N PRO A 175 16.72 -25.04 -0.86
CA PRO A 175 15.44 -24.45 -1.28
C PRO A 175 15.53 -24.15 -2.79
N GLY A 176 14.52 -24.50 -3.58
CA GLY A 176 14.53 -24.20 -5.02
C GLY A 176 14.79 -22.70 -5.25
N GLU A 177 15.60 -22.34 -6.26
CA GLU A 177 16.05 -20.97 -6.57
C GLU A 177 14.89 -19.93 -6.52
N THR A 178 13.68 -20.35 -6.88
CA THR A 178 12.46 -19.54 -6.83
C THR A 178 12.06 -19.11 -5.41
N VAL A 179 12.35 -19.86 -4.34
CA VAL A 179 11.97 -19.54 -2.96
C VAL A 179 12.91 -18.50 -2.34
N GLU A 180 14.22 -18.62 -2.58
CA GLU A 180 15.21 -17.63 -2.12
C GLU A 180 14.99 -16.26 -2.79
N GLU A 181 14.65 -16.24 -4.09
CA GLU A 181 14.30 -14.99 -4.76
C GLU A 181 13.05 -14.32 -4.14
N LYS A 182 12.02 -15.10 -3.78
CA LYS A 182 10.76 -14.59 -3.20
C LYS A 182 10.95 -13.87 -1.86
N ILE A 183 11.83 -14.41 -1.02
CA ILE A 183 12.18 -13.83 0.28
C ILE A 183 13.05 -12.59 0.06
N SER A 184 14.01 -12.67 -0.86
CA SER A 184 14.98 -11.61 -1.15
C SER A 184 14.35 -10.25 -1.44
N LEU A 185 13.29 -10.17 -2.26
CA LEU A 185 12.65 -8.88 -2.57
C LEU A 185 11.96 -8.27 -1.34
N SER A 186 11.22 -9.08 -0.59
CA SER A 186 10.46 -8.59 0.56
C SER A 186 11.40 -8.08 1.64
N GLU A 187 12.55 -8.72 1.85
CA GLU A 187 13.58 -8.32 2.82
C GLU A 187 14.24 -6.97 2.51
N ARG A 188 14.16 -6.47 1.26
CA ARG A 188 14.66 -5.14 0.91
C ARG A 188 13.79 -3.99 1.41
N PHE A 189 12.59 -4.29 1.88
CA PHE A 189 11.78 -3.31 2.58
C PHE A 189 12.24 -3.24 4.04
N GLY A 190 12.88 -2.13 4.42
CA GLY A 190 13.39 -1.94 5.78
C GLY A 190 12.31 -1.73 6.85
N LEU A 191 11.06 -1.46 6.46
CA LEU A 191 9.92 -1.34 7.37
C LEU A 191 8.74 -2.19 6.92
N TRP A 192 8.39 -3.19 7.73
CA TRP A 192 7.26 -4.08 7.48
C TRP A 192 6.10 -3.72 8.42
N VAL A 193 4.91 -3.52 7.85
CA VAL A 193 3.73 -3.09 8.60
C VAL A 193 2.56 -4.02 8.28
N SER A 194 2.18 -4.85 9.25
CA SER A 194 1.09 -5.81 9.07
C SER A 194 -0.26 -5.26 9.53
N PHE A 195 -1.29 -5.50 8.72
CA PHE A 195 -2.66 -5.09 8.93
C PHE A 195 -3.56 -6.31 9.12
N TYR A 196 -4.15 -6.42 10.29
CA TYR A 196 -5.05 -7.52 10.65
C TYR A 196 -6.49 -7.18 10.29
N SER A 197 -7.31 -8.22 10.10
CA SER A 197 -8.75 -8.05 9.93
C SER A 197 -9.37 -7.41 11.16
N PHE A 198 -10.37 -6.56 10.96
CA PHE A 198 -11.09 -5.91 12.06
C PHE A 198 -11.95 -6.91 12.81
N SER A 199 -11.97 -6.79 14.15
CA SER A 199 -12.97 -7.44 14.97
C SER A 199 -14.37 -6.85 14.67
N GLN A 200 -15.41 -7.49 15.20
CA GLN A 200 -16.77 -6.94 15.11
C GLN A 200 -16.85 -5.55 15.74
N GLN A 201 -16.20 -5.38 16.89
CA GLN A 201 -16.23 -4.12 17.63
C GLN A 201 -15.48 -3.04 16.87
N ASP A 202 -14.28 -3.34 16.35
CA ASP A 202 -13.52 -2.39 15.52
C ASP A 202 -14.33 -1.94 14.30
N TYR A 203 -15.06 -2.86 13.65
CA TYR A 203 -15.92 -2.54 12.52
C TYR A 203 -17.06 -1.58 12.93
N LEU A 204 -17.72 -1.82 14.06
CA LEU A 204 -18.78 -0.97 14.57
C LEU A 204 -18.27 0.40 14.99
N ASP A 205 -17.07 0.47 15.56
CA ASP A 205 -16.40 1.72 15.92
C ASP A 205 -16.07 2.56 14.66
N ILE A 206 -15.62 1.91 13.58
CA ILE A 206 -15.41 2.58 12.28
C ILE A 206 -16.74 3.08 11.70
N VAL A 207 -17.81 2.29 11.77
CA VAL A 207 -19.15 2.72 11.33
C VAL A 207 -19.60 3.95 12.12
N ALA A 208 -19.48 3.91 13.45
CA ALA A 208 -19.83 5.02 14.32
C ALA A 208 -19.02 6.28 14.01
N HIS A 209 -17.72 6.16 13.74
CA HIS A 209 -16.86 7.27 13.31
C HIS A 209 -17.42 7.95 12.05
N TRP A 210 -17.74 7.18 11.01
CA TRP A 210 -18.24 7.74 9.76
C TRP A 210 -19.66 8.30 9.88
N LEU A 211 -20.55 7.64 10.62
CA LEU A 211 -21.90 8.19 10.88
C LEU A 211 -21.83 9.51 11.64
N LYS A 212 -20.94 9.63 12.63
CA LYS A 212 -20.69 10.89 13.32
C LYS A 212 -20.16 11.96 12.37
N HIS A 213 -19.24 11.59 11.46
CA HIS A 213 -18.74 12.48 10.43
C HIS A 213 -19.86 13.01 9.51
N TYR A 214 -20.87 12.19 9.19
CA TYR A 214 -22.05 12.60 8.44
C TYR A 214 -23.13 13.32 9.27
N GLY A 215 -22.90 13.55 10.56
CA GLY A 215 -23.82 14.30 11.43
C GLY A 215 -24.93 13.46 12.08
N CYS A 216 -24.87 12.14 12.01
CA CYS A 216 -25.84 11.28 12.71
C CYS A 216 -25.73 11.42 14.23
N THR A 217 -26.88 11.45 14.92
CA THR A 217 -26.94 11.52 16.38
C THR A 217 -26.50 10.21 17.04
N SER A 218 -26.15 10.25 18.33
CA SER A 218 -25.80 9.03 19.09
C SER A 218 -26.91 7.98 19.10
N ALA A 219 -28.18 8.41 19.05
CA ALA A 219 -29.33 7.50 18.96
C ALA A 219 -29.33 6.75 17.61
N LEU A 220 -29.20 7.48 16.49
CA LEU A 220 -29.12 6.88 15.15
C LEU A 220 -27.92 5.95 15.00
N ILE A 221 -26.76 6.32 15.56
CA ILE A 221 -25.56 5.47 15.55
C ILE A 221 -25.81 4.16 16.30
N GLN A 222 -26.53 4.22 17.42
CA GLN A 222 -26.87 3.03 18.20
C GLN A 222 -27.82 2.11 17.45
N GLU A 223 -28.83 2.65 16.77
CA GLU A 223 -29.77 1.92 15.92
C GLU A 223 -29.08 1.27 14.71
N ALA A 224 -28.07 1.94 14.14
CA ALA A 224 -27.32 1.48 12.98
C ALA A 224 -26.47 0.23 13.24
N ARG A 225 -26.23 -0.16 14.51
CA ARG A 225 -25.31 -1.26 14.85
C ARG A 225 -25.71 -2.60 14.23
N GLN A 226 -26.96 -3.03 14.40
CA GLN A 226 -27.43 -4.31 13.86
C GLN A 226 -27.50 -4.30 12.33
N PRO A 227 -28.09 -3.28 11.67
CA PRO A 227 -28.04 -3.14 10.21
C PRO A 227 -26.61 -3.14 9.65
N ALA A 228 -25.66 -2.49 10.33
CA ALA A 228 -24.27 -2.48 9.91
C ALA A 228 -23.64 -3.88 9.88
N LEU A 229 -23.97 -4.73 10.86
CA LEU A 229 -23.48 -6.10 10.92
C LEU A 229 -24.09 -6.97 9.83
N GLN A 230 -25.39 -6.81 9.56
CA GLN A 230 -26.07 -7.48 8.45
C GLN A 230 -25.44 -7.08 7.10
N TRP A 231 -25.21 -5.79 6.88
CA TRP A 231 -24.51 -5.28 5.70
C TRP A 231 -23.11 -5.89 5.52
N ALA A 232 -22.34 -6.02 6.61
CA ALA A 232 -21.02 -6.64 6.55
C ALA A 232 -21.07 -8.13 6.19
N LEU A 233 -22.09 -8.86 6.66
CA LEU A 233 -22.30 -10.27 6.34
C LEU A 233 -22.65 -10.45 4.87
N GLU A 234 -23.57 -9.64 4.33
CA GLU A 234 -23.94 -9.66 2.91
C GLU A 234 -22.75 -9.36 1.99
N ARG A 235 -21.85 -8.48 2.43
CA ARG A 235 -20.61 -8.13 1.72
C ARG A 235 -19.45 -9.10 1.98
N GLY A 236 -19.64 -10.09 2.85
CA GLY A 236 -18.65 -11.10 3.21
C GLY A 236 -17.38 -10.57 3.88
N SER A 237 -17.37 -9.33 4.40
CA SER A 237 -16.18 -8.77 5.07
C SER A 237 -16.48 -7.63 6.03
N ARG A 238 -15.69 -7.57 7.10
CA ARG A 238 -15.62 -6.45 8.05
C ARG A 238 -14.39 -5.63 7.73
N SER A 239 -14.57 -4.57 6.94
CA SER A 239 -13.50 -3.69 6.50
C SER A 239 -13.90 -2.23 6.63
N GLY A 240 -12.93 -1.33 6.71
CA GLY A 240 -13.20 0.11 6.78
C GLY A 240 -13.90 0.62 5.53
N ARG A 241 -13.62 0.02 4.37
CA ARG A 241 -14.35 0.30 3.12
C ARG A 241 -15.83 -0.06 3.23
N VAL A 242 -16.14 -1.26 3.73
CA VAL A 242 -17.53 -1.71 3.92
C VAL A 242 -18.25 -0.83 4.94
N ALA A 243 -17.58 -0.47 6.03
CA ALA A 243 -18.11 0.43 7.04
C ALA A 243 -18.45 1.81 6.47
N LEU A 244 -17.57 2.41 5.66
CA LEU A 244 -17.83 3.69 4.99
C LEU A 244 -19.01 3.61 4.03
N HIS A 245 -19.12 2.52 3.26
CA HIS A 245 -20.25 2.32 2.34
C HIS A 245 -21.58 2.22 3.09
N PHE A 246 -21.62 1.45 4.19
CA PHE A 246 -22.80 1.38 5.04
C PHE A 246 -23.13 2.74 5.66
N ALA A 247 -22.14 3.44 6.23
CA ALA A 247 -22.37 4.73 6.87
C ALA A 247 -22.93 5.78 5.89
N ARG A 248 -22.45 5.80 4.63
CA ARG A 248 -22.99 6.65 3.57
C ARG A 248 -24.44 6.34 3.25
N ASP A 249 -24.78 5.07 3.09
CA ASP A 249 -26.15 4.64 2.80
C ASP A 249 -27.09 4.96 3.96
N TRP A 250 -26.68 4.65 5.20
CA TRP A 250 -27.46 4.88 6.40
C TRP A 250 -27.72 6.37 6.64
N ALA A 251 -26.68 7.21 6.56
CA ALA A 251 -26.80 8.66 6.72
C ALA A 251 -27.53 9.34 5.55
N GLY A 252 -27.59 8.71 4.38
CA GLY A 252 -28.41 9.23 3.27
C GLY A 252 -29.90 8.95 3.44
N ARG A 253 -30.27 7.98 4.29
CA ARG A 253 -31.67 7.56 4.53
C ARG A 253 -32.29 8.18 5.78
N HIS A 254 -31.49 8.77 6.68
CA HIS A 254 -31.89 9.32 7.98
C HIS A 254 -31.30 10.70 8.20
#